data_AF-A0AAU3MDN6-F1
#
_entry.id   AF-A0AAU3MDN6-F1
#
_cell.length_a   1.000
_cell.length_b   1.000
_cell.length_c   1.000
_cell.angle_alpha   90.00
_cell.angle_beta   90.00
_cell.angle_gamma   90.00
#
_symmetry.space_group_name_H-M   'P 1'
#
loop_
_entity.id
_entity.type
_entity.pdbx_description
1 polymer ?
#
loop_
_entity_poly.entity_id
_entity_poly.type
_entity_poly.pdbx_seq_one_letter_code
_entity_poly.pdbx_strand_id
1 'polypeptide(L)'
;MTLFRDPAFNFSGLWALGGAGFGGSEVGEVLTAVNTINKAGLSAQTYVETFKKLGDQLMGAPEGSKPDRQTRRLRALRAAQYYAQALFFVLGSDTPESEEQLYRAGRGAWDKFCELCDPAPVTADIPYGKTPLPVWFFRPDDSGKQRRTVILTNGSDGQNVDMWAYGVSAALERDWNALVYDGPGQGQLLFVDRVVFTPRWERVVTPLVDWLVARSDVDADRIALTGLSMAGNLAPRAAAFEKRIAALVAMPGTLAGLPSGDSQDPHPEQGEDQQHLEQRGRPRAACGRRRDDGEALRALLHPGDARCPRGQGLHGLLHPCQKHRVPDHHERGRPDHDAHPGP
;
A
#
# COMPACT_ATOMS: atom_id res chain seq x y z
N MET A 1 6.41 -2.12 19.53
CA MET A 1 6.14 -3.58 19.50
C MET A 1 7.16 -4.20 18.55
N THR A 2 7.77 -5.32 18.94
CA THR A 2 8.84 -5.96 18.16
C THR A 2 8.43 -7.40 17.90
N LEU A 3 8.02 -7.68 16.66
CA LEU A 3 7.68 -9.02 16.16
C LEU A 3 8.92 -9.79 15.70
N PHE A 4 9.86 -9.08 15.07
CA PHE A 4 11.13 -9.60 14.58
C PHE A 4 12.27 -8.67 15.02
N ARG A 5 13.48 -9.24 15.22
CA ARG A 5 14.66 -8.42 15.55
C ARG A 5 15.17 -7.62 14.35
N ASP A 6 15.03 -8.19 13.15
CA ASP A 6 15.38 -7.49 11.93
C ASP A 6 14.36 -6.37 11.62
N PRO A 7 14.80 -5.12 11.39
CA PRO A 7 13.90 -3.99 11.18
C PRO A 7 12.98 -4.12 9.95
N ALA A 8 13.45 -4.71 8.85
CA ALA A 8 12.66 -4.82 7.62
C ALA A 8 11.53 -5.83 7.79
N PHE A 9 11.84 -7.01 8.32
CA PHE A 9 10.81 -8.00 8.66
C PHE A 9 9.86 -7.50 9.74
N ASN A 10 10.37 -6.76 10.73
CA ASN A 10 9.52 -6.16 11.77
C ASN A 10 8.58 -5.11 11.19
N PHE A 11 9.04 -4.26 10.28
CA PHE A 11 8.20 -3.31 9.56
C PHE A 11 7.08 -4.02 8.81
N SER A 12 7.41 -5.03 8.01
CA SER A 12 6.41 -5.77 7.21
C SER A 12 5.42 -6.53 8.10
N GLY A 13 5.89 -7.18 9.16
CA GLY A 13 5.02 -7.85 10.14
C GLY A 13 4.10 -6.88 10.88
N LEU A 14 4.58 -5.69 11.26
CA LEU A 14 3.74 -4.65 11.87
C LEU A 14 2.75 -4.06 10.88
N TRP A 15 3.11 -3.94 9.60
CA TRP A 15 2.21 -3.53 8.54
C TRP A 15 1.05 -4.53 8.39
N ALA A 16 1.36 -5.83 8.33
CA ALA A 16 0.34 -6.88 8.35
C ALA A 16 -0.52 -6.80 9.62
N LEU A 17 0.06 -6.62 10.81
CA LEU A 17 -0.69 -6.51 12.06
C LEU A 17 -1.62 -5.28 12.05
N GLY A 18 -1.17 -4.13 11.56
CA GLY A 18 -1.98 -2.92 11.42
C GLY A 18 -3.16 -3.10 10.46
N GLY A 19 -2.98 -3.91 9.41
CA GLY A 19 -4.04 -4.27 8.47
C GLY A 19 -5.25 -4.95 9.12
N ALA A 20 -5.10 -5.55 10.31
CA ALA A 20 -6.19 -6.20 11.02
C ALA A 20 -7.32 -5.22 11.39
N GLY A 21 -6.99 -3.96 11.64
CA GLY A 21 -7.98 -2.91 11.91
C GLY A 21 -8.95 -2.64 10.74
N PHE A 22 -8.60 -3.09 9.53
CA PHE A 22 -9.37 -2.87 8.30
C PHE A 22 -9.80 -4.19 7.63
N GLY A 23 -9.65 -5.32 8.34
CA GLY A 23 -9.95 -6.66 7.82
C GLY A 23 -8.95 -7.20 6.80
N GLY A 24 -7.82 -6.52 6.60
CA GLY A 24 -6.73 -6.95 5.72
C GLY A 24 -5.93 -8.13 6.28
N SER A 25 -6.05 -8.42 7.56
CA SER A 25 -5.40 -9.56 8.23
C SER A 25 -6.17 -9.91 9.51
N GLU A 26 -5.74 -10.95 10.24
CA GLU A 26 -6.16 -11.20 11.61
C GLU A 26 -4.97 -11.20 12.57
N VAL A 27 -5.17 -10.63 13.77
CA VAL A 27 -4.13 -10.59 14.81
C VAL A 27 -3.60 -12.00 15.11
N GLY A 28 -4.49 -12.97 15.29
CA GLY A 28 -4.11 -14.36 15.60
C GLY A 28 -3.34 -15.04 14.46
N GLU A 29 -3.75 -14.81 13.21
CA GLU A 29 -3.08 -15.35 12.02
C GLU A 29 -1.65 -14.78 11.89
N VAL A 30 -1.51 -13.45 12.04
CA VAL A 30 -0.21 -12.77 11.97
C VAL A 30 0.73 -13.21 13.10
N LEU A 31 0.27 -13.25 14.35
CA LEU A 31 1.10 -13.70 15.47
C LEU A 31 1.50 -15.18 15.35
N THR A 32 0.63 -16.02 14.78
CA THR A 32 0.95 -17.43 14.50
C THR A 32 2.02 -17.55 13.41
N ALA A 33 1.94 -16.76 12.34
CA ALA A 33 2.97 -16.69 11.31
C ALA A 33 4.32 -16.23 11.90
N VAL A 34 4.32 -15.16 12.70
CA VAL A 34 5.51 -14.65 13.40
C VAL A 34 6.15 -15.72 14.27
N ASN A 35 5.36 -16.42 15.09
CA ASN A 35 5.86 -17.51 15.94
C ASN A 35 6.45 -18.67 15.11
N THR A 36 5.81 -19.00 13.99
CA THR A 36 6.28 -20.04 13.06
C THR A 36 7.64 -19.66 12.47
N ILE A 37 7.78 -18.44 11.97
CA ILE A 37 9.02 -17.92 11.39
C ILE A 37 10.13 -17.85 12.45
N ASN A 38 9.85 -17.32 13.64
CA ASN A 38 10.83 -17.23 14.72
C ASN A 38 11.31 -18.61 15.19
N LYS A 39 10.42 -19.62 15.22
CA LYS A 39 10.79 -20.99 15.57
C LYS A 39 11.64 -21.67 14.49
N ALA A 40 11.34 -21.41 13.21
CA ALA A 40 12.08 -21.98 12.08
C ALA A 40 13.43 -21.28 11.83
N GLY A 41 13.59 -20.05 12.32
CA GLY A 41 14.70 -19.16 12.00
C GLY A 41 14.28 -18.14 10.94
N LEU A 42 14.44 -16.86 11.23
CA LEU A 42 14.06 -15.77 10.33
C LEU A 42 14.97 -15.72 9.11
N SER A 43 14.38 -15.89 7.93
CA SER A 43 14.98 -15.62 6.62
C SER A 43 13.89 -15.18 5.65
N ALA A 44 14.28 -14.65 4.48
CA ALA A 44 13.33 -14.35 3.43
C ALA A 44 12.56 -15.61 2.98
N GLN A 45 13.23 -16.76 2.86
CA GLN A 45 12.59 -18.03 2.53
C GLN A 45 11.51 -18.40 3.54
N THR A 46 11.82 -18.43 4.85
CA THR A 46 10.85 -18.84 5.87
C THR A 46 9.68 -17.85 5.96
N TYR A 47 9.93 -16.56 5.72
CA TYR A 47 8.89 -15.54 5.66
C TYR A 47 7.94 -15.75 4.47
N VAL A 48 8.51 -15.88 3.27
CA VAL A 48 7.78 -16.07 2.01
C VAL A 48 6.93 -17.33 2.07
N GLU A 49 7.50 -18.47 2.46
CA GLU A 49 6.78 -19.74 2.55
C GLU A 49 5.63 -19.66 3.57
N THR A 50 5.87 -19.06 4.74
CA THR A 50 4.86 -18.99 5.81
C THR A 50 3.66 -18.17 5.35
N PHE A 51 3.88 -16.96 4.83
CA PHE A 51 2.79 -16.08 4.40
C PHE A 51 2.12 -16.56 3.11
N LYS A 52 2.88 -17.11 2.15
CA LYS A 52 2.30 -17.74 0.95
C LYS A 52 1.37 -18.89 1.34
N LYS A 53 1.80 -19.78 2.24
CA LYS A 53 0.97 -20.90 2.72
C LYS A 53 -0.31 -20.41 3.37
N LEU A 54 -0.25 -19.32 4.14
CA LEU A 54 -1.42 -18.73 4.78
C LEU A 54 -2.40 -18.15 3.74
N GLY A 55 -1.89 -17.49 2.69
CA GLY A 55 -2.69 -17.08 1.53
C GLY A 55 -3.36 -18.26 0.83
N ASP A 56 -2.60 -19.32 0.53
CA ASP A 56 -3.09 -20.53 -0.13
C ASP A 56 -4.22 -21.19 0.69
N GLN A 57 -4.05 -21.29 2.01
CA GLN A 57 -5.06 -21.82 2.92
C GLN A 57 -6.35 -20.99 2.92
N LEU A 58 -6.24 -19.67 2.89
CA LEU A 58 -7.40 -18.77 2.89
C LEU A 58 -8.17 -18.80 1.57
N MET A 59 -7.48 -18.97 0.45
CA MET A 59 -8.09 -19.14 -0.88
C MET A 59 -8.74 -20.52 -1.05
N GLY A 60 -8.30 -21.52 -0.28
CA GLY A 60 -8.98 -22.81 -0.16
C GLY A 60 -10.33 -22.71 0.57
N ALA A 61 -11.19 -23.72 0.35
CA ALA A 61 -12.43 -23.85 1.10
C ALA A 61 -12.13 -24.12 2.60
N PRO A 62 -12.82 -23.44 3.54
CA PRO A 62 -12.70 -23.78 4.95
C PRO A 62 -13.22 -25.19 5.22
N GLU A 63 -12.67 -25.82 6.26
CA GLU A 63 -13.12 -27.12 6.72
C GLU A 63 -14.56 -27.06 7.28
N GLY A 64 -15.32 -28.15 7.14
CA GLY A 64 -16.59 -28.37 7.85
C GLY A 64 -17.85 -27.76 7.22
N SER A 65 -17.76 -26.82 6.27
CA SER A 65 -18.95 -26.31 5.56
C SER A 65 -18.62 -25.53 4.28
N LYS A 66 -19.61 -25.35 3.40
CA LYS A 66 -19.51 -24.43 2.26
C LYS A 66 -19.55 -22.99 2.79
N PRO A 67 -18.49 -22.17 2.61
CA PRO A 67 -18.48 -20.80 3.11
C PRO A 67 -19.53 -19.97 2.40
N ASP A 68 -20.17 -19.03 3.10
CA ASP A 68 -21.05 -18.04 2.51
C ASP A 68 -20.28 -16.95 1.75
N ARG A 69 -21.00 -15.98 1.18
CA ARG A 69 -20.40 -14.89 0.40
C ARG A 69 -19.47 -14.02 1.25
N GLN A 70 -19.90 -13.66 2.46
CA GLN A 70 -19.14 -12.77 3.34
C GLN A 70 -17.84 -13.42 3.83
N THR A 71 -17.90 -14.69 4.19
CA THR A 71 -16.74 -15.49 4.59
C THR A 71 -15.72 -15.57 3.47
N ARG A 72 -16.14 -15.87 2.24
CA ARG A 72 -15.23 -15.91 1.08
C ARG A 72 -14.60 -14.55 0.80
N ARG A 73 -15.38 -13.47 0.89
CA ARG A 73 -14.90 -12.10 0.66
C ARG A 73 -13.79 -11.72 1.63
N LEU A 74 -14.04 -11.88 2.93
CA LEU A 74 -13.08 -11.51 3.97
C LEU A 74 -11.82 -12.38 3.92
N ARG A 75 -11.96 -13.69 3.65
CA ARG A 75 -10.82 -14.58 3.44
C ARG A 75 -9.98 -14.16 2.24
N ALA A 76 -10.60 -13.76 1.14
CA ALA A 76 -9.89 -13.30 -0.05
C ALA A 76 -9.10 -11.99 0.21
N LEU A 77 -9.66 -11.06 1.00
CA LEU A 77 -8.95 -9.84 1.40
C LEU A 77 -7.68 -10.17 2.20
N ARG A 78 -7.80 -11.05 3.20
CA ARG A 78 -6.65 -11.50 4.02
C ARG A 78 -5.63 -12.29 3.21
N ALA A 79 -6.09 -13.14 2.29
CA ALA A 79 -5.21 -13.86 1.38
C ALA A 79 -4.38 -12.89 0.52
N ALA A 80 -5.01 -11.86 -0.03
CA ALA A 80 -4.30 -10.82 -0.80
C ALA A 80 -3.18 -10.17 0.03
N GLN A 81 -3.46 -9.85 1.31
CA GLN A 81 -2.45 -9.30 2.22
C GLN A 81 -1.30 -10.27 2.49
N TYR A 82 -1.58 -11.55 2.71
CA TYR A 82 -0.53 -12.53 3.00
C TYR A 82 0.31 -12.87 1.76
N TYR A 83 -0.29 -12.87 0.57
CA TYR A 83 0.51 -12.90 -0.65
C TYR A 83 1.35 -11.64 -0.83
N ALA A 84 0.84 -10.45 -0.48
CA ALA A 84 1.63 -9.22 -0.50
C ALA A 84 2.82 -9.27 0.47
N GLN A 85 2.62 -9.83 1.67
CA GLN A 85 3.70 -10.07 2.65
C GLN A 85 4.79 -11.00 2.10
N ALA A 86 4.38 -12.08 1.44
CA ALA A 86 5.33 -12.98 0.79
C ALA A 86 6.05 -12.28 -0.38
N LEU A 87 5.32 -11.57 -1.24
CA LEU A 87 5.87 -10.87 -2.40
C LEU A 87 6.93 -9.84 -2.00
N PHE A 88 6.77 -9.16 -0.86
CA PHE A 88 7.71 -8.16 -0.35
C PHE A 88 9.14 -8.69 -0.16
N PHE A 89 9.33 -9.97 0.17
CA PHE A 89 10.64 -10.57 0.43
C PHE A 89 11.06 -11.63 -0.58
N VAL A 90 10.29 -11.86 -1.65
CA VAL A 90 10.51 -12.98 -2.58
C VAL A 90 11.89 -12.92 -3.27
N LEU A 91 12.40 -11.71 -3.55
CA LEU A 91 13.73 -11.54 -4.16
C LEU A 91 14.89 -12.03 -3.28
N GLY A 92 14.68 -12.10 -1.97
CA GLY A 92 15.67 -12.65 -1.03
C GLY A 92 15.46 -14.14 -0.74
N SER A 93 14.42 -14.76 -1.30
CA SER A 93 14.10 -16.17 -1.09
C SER A 93 14.94 -17.09 -1.98
N ASP A 94 14.77 -18.40 -1.83
CA ASP A 94 15.42 -19.40 -2.67
C ASP A 94 14.81 -19.48 -4.09
N THR A 95 13.68 -18.79 -4.32
CA THR A 95 12.95 -18.74 -5.60
C THR A 95 12.62 -17.30 -6.01
N PRO A 96 13.61 -16.41 -6.21
CA PRO A 96 13.38 -15.01 -6.60
C PRO A 96 12.64 -14.88 -7.93
N GLU A 97 12.75 -15.85 -8.84
CA GLU A 97 12.03 -15.89 -10.11
C GLU A 97 10.51 -16.12 -9.99
N SER A 98 10.01 -16.42 -8.79
CA SER A 98 8.58 -16.65 -8.54
C SER A 98 7.75 -15.36 -8.36
N GLU A 99 8.35 -14.18 -8.49
CA GLU A 99 7.70 -12.86 -8.36
C GLU A 99 6.37 -12.77 -9.13
N GLU A 100 6.38 -13.09 -10.43
CA GLU A 100 5.17 -12.99 -11.26
C GLU A 100 4.08 -13.96 -10.77
N GLN A 101 4.46 -15.20 -10.42
CA GLN A 101 3.51 -16.20 -9.93
C GLN A 101 2.88 -15.76 -8.61
N LEU A 102 3.69 -15.25 -7.69
CA LEU A 102 3.25 -14.81 -6.37
C LEU A 102 2.39 -13.53 -6.46
N TYR A 103 2.77 -12.60 -7.33
CA TYR A 103 1.96 -11.44 -7.66
C TYR A 103 0.59 -11.87 -8.21
N ARG A 104 0.54 -12.79 -9.18
CA ARG A 104 -0.73 -13.28 -9.75
C ARG A 104 -1.63 -13.95 -8.70
N ALA A 105 -1.05 -14.68 -7.73
CA ALA A 105 -1.81 -15.25 -6.63
C ALA A 105 -2.44 -14.17 -5.73
N GLY A 106 -1.64 -13.16 -5.34
CA GLY A 106 -2.12 -12.01 -4.58
C GLY A 106 -3.19 -11.20 -5.32
N ARG A 107 -2.96 -10.94 -6.60
CA ARG A 107 -3.90 -10.26 -7.49
C ARG A 107 -5.21 -11.03 -7.64
N GLY A 108 -5.16 -12.35 -7.82
CA GLY A 108 -6.35 -13.19 -7.88
C GLY A 108 -7.17 -13.15 -6.59
N ALA A 109 -6.52 -13.10 -5.42
CA ALA A 109 -7.19 -12.93 -4.14
C ALA A 109 -7.84 -11.54 -4.01
N TRP A 110 -7.15 -10.47 -4.45
CA TRP A 110 -7.70 -9.11 -4.48
C TRP A 110 -8.92 -8.99 -5.41
N ASP A 111 -8.84 -9.55 -6.61
CA ASP A 111 -9.95 -9.54 -7.57
C ASP A 111 -11.13 -10.35 -7.02
N LYS A 112 -10.88 -11.47 -6.33
CA LYS A 112 -11.93 -12.24 -5.66
C LYS A 112 -12.60 -11.46 -4.53
N PHE A 113 -11.83 -10.71 -3.75
CA PHE A 113 -12.37 -9.79 -2.75
C PHE A 113 -13.28 -8.75 -3.41
N CYS A 114 -12.81 -8.10 -4.48
CA CYS A 114 -13.55 -7.08 -5.22
C CYS A 114 -14.86 -7.63 -5.81
N GLU A 115 -14.83 -8.77 -6.49
CA GLU A 115 -16.02 -9.45 -7.05
C GLU A 115 -17.10 -9.68 -5.97
N LEU A 116 -16.67 -9.96 -4.75
CA LEU A 116 -17.57 -10.26 -3.64
C LEU A 116 -17.91 -9.03 -2.80
N CYS A 117 -17.39 -7.83 -3.08
CA CYS A 117 -17.82 -6.58 -2.43
C CYS A 117 -19.25 -6.20 -2.79
N ASP A 118 -19.89 -5.39 -1.96
CA ASP A 118 -21.26 -4.92 -2.16
C ASP A 118 -21.35 -3.41 -1.88
N PRO A 119 -21.51 -2.56 -2.93
CA PRO A 119 -21.42 -2.94 -4.35
C PRO A 119 -20.00 -3.41 -4.73
N ALA A 120 -19.89 -4.23 -5.77
CA ALA A 120 -18.60 -4.54 -6.36
C ALA A 120 -17.99 -3.26 -6.99
N PRO A 121 -16.66 -3.05 -6.89
CA PRO A 121 -16.03 -1.91 -7.53
C PRO A 121 -16.13 -2.04 -9.05
N VAL A 122 -16.26 -0.91 -9.74
CA VAL A 122 -16.20 -0.88 -11.20
C VAL A 122 -14.75 -1.05 -11.62
N THR A 123 -14.46 -2.08 -12.41
CA THR A 123 -13.13 -2.29 -13.00
C THR A 123 -13.09 -1.78 -14.43
N ALA A 124 -11.93 -1.25 -14.84
CA ALA A 124 -11.70 -0.79 -16.20
C ALA A 124 -10.20 -0.79 -16.53
N ASP A 125 -9.89 -0.79 -17.82
CA ASP A 125 -8.55 -0.61 -18.36
C ASP A 125 -8.45 0.79 -18.97
N ILE A 126 -7.81 1.71 -18.25
CA ILE A 126 -7.71 3.11 -18.67
C ILE A 126 -6.57 3.27 -19.68
N PRO A 127 -6.81 3.80 -20.89
CA PRO A 127 -5.77 3.95 -21.90
C PRO A 127 -4.56 4.75 -21.42
N TYR A 128 -3.37 4.16 -21.51
CA TYR A 128 -2.09 4.80 -21.19
C TYR A 128 -0.97 4.27 -22.08
N GLY A 129 -0.52 5.08 -23.05
CA GLY A 129 0.50 4.65 -24.00
C GLY A 129 0.12 3.34 -24.71
N LYS A 130 0.92 2.28 -24.53
CA LYS A 130 0.68 0.95 -25.10
C LYS A 130 0.06 -0.06 -24.11
N THR A 131 0.10 0.23 -22.82
CA THR A 131 -0.32 -0.69 -21.75
C THR A 131 -1.33 0.04 -20.86
N PRO A 132 -2.60 -0.39 -20.82
CA PRO A 132 -3.60 0.31 -20.04
C PRO A 132 -3.33 0.22 -18.54
N LEU A 133 -3.88 1.17 -17.77
CA LEU A 133 -3.87 1.14 -16.31
C LEU A 133 -5.12 0.39 -15.83
N PRO A 134 -5.00 -0.79 -15.22
CA PRO A 134 -6.15 -1.44 -14.61
C PRO A 134 -6.57 -0.66 -13.36
N VAL A 135 -7.87 -0.46 -13.17
CA VAL A 135 -8.43 0.30 -12.06
C VAL A 135 -9.54 -0.45 -11.33
N TRP A 136 -9.76 -0.10 -10.07
CA TRP A 136 -10.91 -0.48 -9.25
C TRP A 136 -11.50 0.76 -8.61
N PHE A 137 -12.73 1.08 -9.00
CA PHE A 137 -13.48 2.23 -8.52
C PHE A 137 -14.53 1.78 -7.52
N PHE A 138 -14.24 1.98 -6.23
CA PHE A 138 -15.12 1.67 -5.12
C PHE A 138 -16.10 2.82 -4.86
N ARG A 139 -17.33 2.45 -4.50
CA ARG A 139 -18.42 3.39 -4.21
C ARG A 139 -19.15 2.94 -2.94
N PRO A 140 -19.68 3.87 -2.13
CA PRO A 140 -20.44 3.51 -0.93
C PRO A 140 -21.71 2.71 -1.23
N ASP A 141 -22.36 3.00 -2.36
CA ASP A 141 -23.59 2.35 -2.84
C ASP A 141 -23.70 2.44 -4.37
N ASP A 142 -24.79 1.90 -4.93
CA ASP A 142 -25.12 1.90 -6.35
C ASP A 142 -26.13 3.00 -6.74
N SER A 143 -26.42 3.96 -5.84
CA SER A 143 -27.43 5.01 -6.06
C SER A 143 -27.13 5.95 -7.22
N GLY A 144 -25.89 5.94 -7.74
CA GLY A 144 -25.43 6.88 -8.75
C GLY A 144 -25.27 8.31 -8.23
N LYS A 145 -25.42 8.54 -6.91
CA LYS A 145 -25.20 9.85 -6.29
C LYS A 145 -23.78 10.33 -6.57
N GLN A 146 -23.70 11.59 -7.00
CA GLN A 146 -22.45 12.29 -7.22
C GLN A 146 -21.68 12.46 -5.90
N ARG A 147 -20.41 12.04 -5.86
CA ARG A 147 -19.59 12.05 -4.65
C ARG A 147 -18.18 12.59 -4.88
N ARG A 148 -17.58 13.05 -3.78
CA ARG A 148 -16.15 13.30 -3.70
C ARG A 148 -15.40 12.02 -3.99
N THR A 149 -14.27 12.11 -4.69
CA THR A 149 -13.48 10.95 -5.09
C THR A 149 -12.04 11.12 -4.62
N VAL A 150 -11.44 10.07 -4.08
CA VAL A 150 -10.00 10.02 -3.82
C VAL A 150 -9.32 9.01 -4.74
N ILE A 151 -8.25 9.42 -5.40
CA ILE A 151 -7.34 8.54 -6.14
C ILE A 151 -6.22 8.12 -5.17
N LEU A 152 -6.04 6.82 -4.97
CA LEU A 152 -4.99 6.28 -4.11
C LEU A 152 -3.85 5.73 -4.98
N THR A 153 -2.71 6.42 -4.94
CA THR A 153 -1.47 6.00 -5.62
C THR A 153 -0.57 5.24 -4.64
N ASN A 154 -0.22 4.01 -5.02
CA ASN A 154 0.65 3.15 -4.24
C ASN A 154 2.13 3.54 -4.36
N GLY A 155 3.00 2.96 -3.53
CA GLY A 155 4.46 3.13 -3.55
C GLY A 155 5.18 2.23 -4.56
N SER A 156 6.46 1.93 -4.30
CA SER A 156 7.30 1.06 -5.14
C SER A 156 6.95 -0.43 -5.01
N ASP A 157 6.57 -0.85 -3.81
CA ASP A 157 6.50 -2.24 -3.36
C ASP A 157 5.12 -2.64 -2.81
N GLY A 158 4.23 -1.65 -2.62
CA GLY A 158 2.86 -1.90 -2.15
C GLY A 158 1.97 -2.56 -3.21
N GLN A 159 0.95 -3.27 -2.74
CA GLN A 159 -0.05 -3.98 -3.53
C GLN A 159 -1.45 -3.35 -3.39
N ASN A 160 -2.41 -3.70 -4.24
CA ASN A 160 -3.75 -3.06 -4.21
C ASN A 160 -4.45 -3.21 -2.86
N VAL A 161 -4.22 -4.32 -2.16
CA VAL A 161 -4.73 -4.58 -0.80
C VAL A 161 -4.21 -3.55 0.22
N ASP A 162 -3.02 -3.00 0.05
CA ASP A 162 -2.51 -1.95 0.95
C ASP A 162 -3.34 -0.67 0.82
N MET A 163 -3.86 -0.37 -0.37
CA MET A 163 -4.75 0.78 -0.58
C MET A 163 -6.10 0.60 0.13
N TRP A 164 -6.54 -0.65 0.34
CA TRP A 164 -7.74 -0.93 1.12
C TRP A 164 -7.62 -0.42 2.56
N ALA A 165 -6.54 -0.82 3.23
CA ALA A 165 -6.25 -0.42 4.61
C ALA A 165 -5.81 1.05 4.70
N TYR A 166 -5.06 1.54 3.70
CA TYR A 166 -4.56 2.91 3.69
C TYR A 166 -5.67 3.95 3.53
N GLY A 167 -6.70 3.70 2.71
CA GLY A 167 -7.74 4.70 2.56
C GLY A 167 -9.04 4.33 1.84
N VAL A 168 -9.14 3.21 1.10
CA VAL A 168 -10.43 2.86 0.45
C VAL A 168 -11.51 2.65 1.50
N SER A 169 -11.24 1.83 2.53
CA SER A 169 -12.20 1.57 3.62
C SER A 169 -12.69 2.87 4.28
N ALA A 170 -11.75 3.74 4.65
CA ALA A 170 -12.02 5.03 5.27
C ALA A 170 -12.79 6.01 4.35
N ALA A 171 -12.53 5.97 3.04
CA ALA A 171 -13.26 6.79 2.06
C ALA A 171 -14.73 6.36 1.96
N LEU A 172 -14.97 5.05 1.87
CA LEU A 172 -16.32 4.48 1.78
C LEU A 172 -17.14 4.80 3.04
N GLU A 173 -16.55 4.65 4.23
CA GLU A 173 -17.20 5.01 5.51
C GLU A 173 -17.59 6.49 5.61
N ARG A 174 -16.94 7.36 4.82
CA ARG A 174 -17.19 8.81 4.80
C ARG A 174 -18.07 9.25 3.63
N ASP A 175 -18.68 8.31 2.90
CA ASP A 175 -19.49 8.55 1.70
C ASP A 175 -18.69 9.13 0.51
N TRP A 176 -17.43 8.73 0.35
CA TRP A 176 -16.58 9.09 -0.79
C TRP A 176 -16.38 7.89 -1.72
N ASN A 177 -16.19 8.16 -3.01
CA ASN A 177 -15.66 7.17 -3.94
C ASN A 177 -14.14 7.03 -3.77
N ALA A 178 -13.60 5.87 -4.10
CA ALA A 178 -12.16 5.61 -4.07
C ALA A 178 -11.69 4.89 -5.34
N LEU A 179 -10.61 5.39 -5.95
CA LEU A 179 -9.98 4.78 -7.12
C LEU A 179 -8.61 4.21 -6.73
N VAL A 180 -8.43 2.91 -6.96
CA VAL A 180 -7.14 2.21 -6.89
C VAL A 180 -6.75 1.83 -8.31
N TYR A 181 -5.45 1.84 -8.63
CA TYR A 181 -4.94 1.47 -9.94
C TYR A 181 -3.52 0.90 -9.86
N ASP A 182 -3.11 0.18 -10.91
CA ASP A 182 -1.69 -0.15 -11.12
C ASP A 182 -1.07 0.82 -12.12
N GLY A 183 -0.05 1.56 -11.69
CA GLY A 183 0.74 2.46 -12.53
C GLY A 183 2.01 1.81 -13.10
N PRO A 184 2.72 2.48 -14.02
CA PRO A 184 4.02 2.01 -14.51
C PRO A 184 5.00 1.77 -13.36
N GLY A 185 5.63 0.60 -13.30
CA GLY A 185 6.49 0.20 -12.19
C GLY A 185 5.74 -0.34 -10.97
N GLN A 186 4.43 -0.55 -11.06
CA GLN A 186 3.60 -1.04 -9.96
C GLN A 186 2.72 -2.20 -10.43
N GLY A 187 2.40 -3.11 -9.51
CA GLY A 187 1.41 -4.18 -9.69
C GLY A 187 1.51 -4.88 -11.05
N GLN A 188 0.37 -4.96 -11.76
CA GLN A 188 0.23 -5.63 -13.04
C GLN A 188 1.26 -5.15 -14.07
N LEU A 189 1.44 -3.83 -14.15
CA LEU A 189 2.33 -3.21 -15.11
C LEU A 189 3.78 -3.64 -14.87
N LEU A 190 4.22 -3.76 -13.61
CA LEU A 190 5.57 -4.21 -13.30
C LEU A 190 5.74 -5.73 -13.45
N PHE A 191 4.97 -6.50 -12.68
CA PHE A 191 5.23 -7.92 -12.48
C PHE A 191 4.82 -8.79 -13.67
N VAL A 192 3.88 -8.32 -14.48
CA VAL A 192 3.37 -9.08 -15.64
C VAL A 192 3.73 -8.40 -16.95
N ASP A 193 3.38 -7.13 -17.10
CA ASP A 193 3.55 -6.44 -18.39
C ASP A 193 4.97 -5.89 -18.58
N ARG A 194 5.82 -6.00 -17.55
CA ARG A 194 7.24 -5.57 -17.54
C ARG A 194 7.45 -4.10 -17.89
N VAL A 195 6.47 -3.27 -17.55
CA VAL A 195 6.50 -1.82 -17.64
C VAL A 195 7.05 -1.27 -16.31
N VAL A 196 8.26 -0.73 -16.38
CA VAL A 196 8.96 -0.12 -15.23
C VAL A 196 8.46 1.31 -14.92
N PHE A 197 8.93 1.87 -13.80
CA PHE A 197 8.62 3.26 -13.43
C PHE A 197 8.95 4.25 -14.55
N THR A 198 8.04 5.20 -14.75
CA THR A 198 8.24 6.30 -15.69
C THR A 198 8.82 7.52 -14.99
N PRO A 199 9.83 8.20 -15.56
CA PRO A 199 10.29 9.49 -15.06
C PRO A 199 9.30 10.61 -15.37
N ARG A 200 8.22 10.35 -16.11
CA ARG A 200 7.18 11.30 -16.52
C ARG A 200 5.87 11.03 -15.77
N TRP A 201 5.94 10.83 -14.45
CA TRP A 201 4.77 10.47 -13.62
C TRP A 201 3.63 11.48 -13.72
N GLU A 202 3.92 12.73 -14.07
CA GLU A 202 2.89 13.75 -14.29
C GLU A 202 1.89 13.43 -15.41
N ARG A 203 2.17 12.40 -16.23
CA ARG A 203 1.26 11.90 -17.27
C ARG A 203 0.41 10.71 -16.86
N VAL A 204 0.63 10.13 -15.68
CA VAL A 204 -0.04 8.89 -15.25
C VAL A 204 -1.43 9.17 -14.67
N VAL A 205 -1.59 10.28 -13.94
CA VAL A 205 -2.84 10.59 -13.24
C VAL A 205 -3.89 11.24 -14.14
N THR A 206 -3.48 12.03 -15.16
CA THR A 206 -4.42 12.73 -16.05
C THR A 206 -5.44 11.79 -16.73
N PRO A 207 -5.05 10.63 -17.32
CA PRO A 207 -6.03 9.69 -17.88
C PRO A 207 -7.03 9.15 -16.86
N LEU A 208 -6.62 8.97 -15.60
CA LEU A 208 -7.52 8.55 -14.51
C LEU A 208 -8.53 9.66 -14.20
N VAL A 209 -8.08 10.91 -14.15
CA VAL A 209 -8.94 12.08 -13.94
C VAL A 209 -9.92 12.25 -15.11
N ASP A 210 -9.45 12.11 -16.35
CA ASP A 210 -10.31 12.16 -17.55
C ASP A 210 -11.42 11.11 -17.49
N TRP A 211 -11.08 9.89 -17.07
CA TRP A 211 -12.06 8.84 -16.87
C TRP A 211 -13.06 9.17 -15.74
N LEU A 212 -12.57 9.71 -14.62
CA LEU A 212 -13.40 10.06 -13.47
C LEU A 212 -14.39 11.20 -13.78
N VAL A 213 -13.95 12.28 -14.42
CA VAL A 213 -14.82 13.44 -14.72
C VAL A 213 -15.88 13.14 -15.77
N ALA A 214 -15.72 12.07 -16.55
CA ALA A 214 -16.73 11.60 -17.48
C ALA A 214 -17.87 10.82 -16.79
N ARG A 215 -17.74 10.49 -15.50
CA ARG A 215 -18.75 9.74 -14.74
C ARG A 215 -19.75 10.67 -14.07
N SER A 216 -21.03 10.29 -14.11
CA SER A 216 -22.10 11.03 -13.43
C SER A 216 -22.09 10.89 -11.90
N ASP A 217 -21.47 9.82 -11.37
CA ASP A 217 -21.37 9.55 -9.93
C ASP A 217 -20.12 10.18 -9.27
N VAL A 218 -19.39 11.04 -10.00
CA VAL A 218 -18.20 11.77 -9.52
C VAL A 218 -18.44 13.28 -9.53
N ASP A 219 -18.13 13.93 -8.41
CA ASP A 219 -18.04 15.39 -8.29
C ASP A 219 -16.69 15.85 -8.88
N ALA A 220 -16.73 16.37 -10.11
CA ALA A 220 -15.54 16.73 -10.88
C ALA A 220 -14.69 17.83 -10.22
N ASP A 221 -15.28 18.66 -9.35
CA ASP A 221 -14.59 19.71 -8.62
C ASP A 221 -14.01 19.21 -7.28
N ARG A 222 -14.21 17.93 -6.94
CA ARG A 222 -13.81 17.35 -5.65
C ARG A 222 -13.11 16.01 -5.81
N ILE A 223 -12.08 16.01 -6.65
CA ILE A 223 -11.15 14.89 -6.81
C ILE A 223 -9.89 15.15 -5.97
N ALA A 224 -9.63 14.28 -5.00
CA ALA A 224 -8.41 14.27 -4.21
C ALA A 224 -7.41 13.23 -4.75
N LEU A 225 -6.13 13.47 -4.53
CA LEU A 225 -5.04 12.54 -4.83
C LEU A 225 -4.24 12.27 -3.57
N THR A 226 -3.92 11.01 -3.30
CA THR A 226 -2.99 10.62 -2.23
C THR A 226 -1.89 9.72 -2.76
N GLY A 227 -0.68 9.87 -2.21
CA GLY A 227 0.46 9.00 -2.51
C GLY A 227 1.11 8.41 -1.25
N LEU A 228 1.21 7.09 -1.19
CA LEU A 228 1.87 6.34 -0.10
C LEU A 228 3.33 5.99 -0.46
N SER A 229 4.24 6.07 0.53
CA SER A 229 5.66 5.72 0.40
C SER A 229 6.32 6.50 -0.74
N MET A 230 6.90 5.84 -1.75
CA MET A 230 7.48 6.51 -2.91
C MET A 230 6.47 7.41 -3.64
N ALA A 231 5.17 7.11 -3.60
CA ALA A 231 4.17 8.00 -4.18
C ALA A 231 3.97 9.31 -3.43
N GLY A 232 4.55 9.46 -2.25
CA GLY A 232 4.72 10.77 -1.62
C GLY A 232 5.55 11.76 -2.45
N ASN A 233 6.34 11.29 -3.42
CA ASN A 233 6.96 12.13 -4.46
C ASN A 233 6.10 12.18 -5.74
N LEU A 234 5.54 11.03 -6.14
CA LEU A 234 4.82 10.87 -7.39
C LEU A 234 3.50 11.66 -7.43
N ALA A 235 2.73 11.65 -6.34
CA ALA A 235 1.44 12.33 -6.26
C ALA A 235 1.58 13.87 -6.33
N PRO A 236 2.48 14.53 -5.57
CA PRO A 236 2.75 15.95 -5.77
C PRO A 236 3.22 16.30 -7.18
N ARG A 237 4.07 15.44 -7.77
CA ARG A 237 4.51 15.63 -9.15
C ARG A 237 3.33 15.60 -10.12
N ALA A 238 2.38 14.68 -9.97
CA ALA A 238 1.18 14.66 -10.79
C ALA A 238 0.30 15.91 -10.57
N ALA A 239 0.02 16.27 -9.33
CA ALA A 239 -0.80 17.44 -8.99
C ALA A 239 -0.18 18.77 -9.47
N ALA A 240 1.14 18.83 -9.66
CA ALA A 240 1.80 20.00 -10.25
C ALA A 240 1.37 20.27 -11.70
N PHE A 241 0.90 19.26 -12.44
CA PHE A 241 0.47 19.37 -13.84
C PHE A 241 -1.03 19.11 -14.05
N GLU A 242 -1.67 18.29 -13.22
CA GLU A 242 -3.11 18.02 -13.27
C GLU A 242 -3.88 18.97 -12.33
N LYS A 243 -4.43 20.04 -12.89
CA LYS A 243 -5.05 21.14 -12.12
C LYS A 243 -6.45 20.85 -11.61
N ARG A 244 -7.08 19.75 -12.03
CA ARG A 244 -8.39 19.31 -11.52
C ARG A 244 -8.30 18.58 -10.16
N ILE A 245 -7.10 18.31 -9.65
CA ILE A 245 -6.92 17.78 -8.30
C ILE A 245 -7.20 18.89 -7.27
N ALA A 246 -8.28 18.73 -6.51
CA ALA A 246 -8.76 19.69 -5.51
C ALA A 246 -8.03 19.58 -4.16
N ALA A 247 -7.47 18.41 -3.84
CA ALA A 247 -6.70 18.18 -2.62
C ALA A 247 -5.60 17.12 -2.84
N LEU A 248 -4.47 17.29 -2.16
CA LEU A 248 -3.31 16.41 -2.26
C LEU A 248 -2.84 15.98 -0.88
N VAL A 249 -2.54 14.69 -0.73
CA VAL A 249 -1.91 14.11 0.47
C VAL A 249 -0.66 13.32 0.05
N ALA A 250 0.45 13.53 0.74
CA ALA A 250 1.71 12.82 0.50
C ALA A 250 2.20 12.17 1.80
N MET A 251 2.35 10.83 1.82
CA MET A 251 2.61 10.07 3.04
C MET A 251 3.71 9.02 2.87
N PRO A 252 4.92 9.23 3.40
CA PRO A 252 5.47 10.54 3.77
C PRO A 252 5.72 11.38 2.52
N GLY A 253 5.66 12.71 2.61
CA GLY A 253 6.11 13.58 1.53
C GLY A 253 7.62 13.49 1.32
N THR A 254 8.06 13.21 0.10
CA THR A 254 9.48 13.09 -0.25
C THR A 254 9.84 14.10 -1.34
N LEU A 255 10.72 15.06 -1.00
CA LEU A 255 11.13 16.15 -1.88
C LEU A 255 12.34 15.80 -2.76
N ALA A 256 13.20 14.90 -2.29
CA ALA A 256 14.30 14.33 -3.06
C ALA A 256 13.84 13.01 -3.69
N GLY A 257 14.18 12.78 -4.96
CA GLY A 257 14.06 11.43 -5.53
C GLY A 257 14.86 10.45 -4.69
N LEU A 258 14.47 9.17 -4.68
CA LEU A 258 15.30 8.11 -4.09
C LEU A 258 16.74 8.34 -4.55
N PRO A 259 17.74 8.39 -3.65
CA PRO A 259 19.10 8.64 -4.05
C PRO A 259 19.46 7.62 -5.12
N SER A 260 19.80 8.11 -6.32
CA SER A 260 20.58 7.32 -7.26
C SER A 260 21.78 6.80 -6.47
N GLY A 261 22.06 5.51 -6.55
CA GLY A 261 23.04 4.78 -5.72
C GLY A 261 24.51 5.26 -5.80
N ASP A 262 24.75 6.49 -6.24
CA ASP A 262 26.04 7.15 -6.37
C ASP A 262 26.35 8.13 -5.22
N SER A 263 25.50 8.23 -4.20
CA SER A 263 25.84 8.96 -2.96
C SER A 263 26.40 8.00 -1.92
N GLN A 264 27.70 7.73 -2.04
CA GLN A 264 28.50 7.43 -0.84
C GLN A 264 28.49 8.70 0.02
N ASP A 265 27.67 8.70 1.07
CA ASP A 265 27.83 9.70 2.13
C ASP A 265 29.23 9.54 2.73
N PRO A 266 30.03 10.62 2.87
CA PRO A 266 31.27 10.56 3.59
C PRO A 266 30.93 10.37 5.08
N HIS A 267 31.41 9.26 5.65
CA HIS A 267 31.37 9.04 7.10
C HIS A 267 31.85 10.29 7.85
N PRO A 268 31.16 10.75 8.92
CA PRO A 268 31.74 11.75 9.80
C PRO A 268 32.92 11.13 10.54
N GLU A 269 34.08 11.77 10.43
CA GLU A 269 35.29 11.46 11.18
C GLU A 269 34.97 11.37 12.67
N GLN A 270 35.11 10.18 13.25
CA GLN A 270 35.35 10.03 14.68
C GLN A 270 36.85 9.88 14.88
N GLY A 271 37.42 10.85 15.59
CA GLY A 271 38.83 10.88 15.93
C GLY A 271 39.23 9.68 16.78
N GLU A 272 40.40 9.15 16.40
CA GLU A 272 41.45 8.64 17.28
C GLU A 272 41.05 7.65 18.39
N ASP A 273 41.29 6.36 18.12
CA ASP A 273 42.24 5.62 18.96
C ASP A 273 42.95 4.53 18.13
N GLN A 274 44.26 4.72 17.94
CA GLN A 274 45.17 3.73 17.37
C GLN A 274 45.51 2.70 18.44
N GLN A 275 45.38 1.40 18.14
CA GLN A 275 46.49 0.44 18.26
C GLN A 275 46.12 -0.97 17.78
N HIS A 276 46.99 -1.48 16.89
CA HIS A 276 47.28 -2.89 16.59
C HIS A 276 46.17 -3.82 16.08
N LEU A 277 46.22 -4.16 14.79
CA LEU A 277 46.89 -5.40 14.37
C LEU A 277 47.11 -5.40 12.85
N GLU A 278 48.35 -5.66 12.49
CA GLU A 278 48.86 -5.75 11.14
C GLU A 278 48.71 -7.18 10.58
N GLN A 279 48.57 -7.27 9.25
CA GLN A 279 48.91 -8.39 8.37
C GLN A 279 47.94 -9.60 8.29
N ARG A 280 47.28 -9.75 7.13
CA ARG A 280 47.49 -10.88 6.19
C ARG A 280 46.65 -10.77 4.90
N GLY A 281 47.36 -10.61 3.78
CA GLY A 281 47.18 -11.32 2.50
C GLY A 281 45.82 -11.36 1.79
N ARG A 282 45.70 -10.58 0.69
CA ARG A 282 44.84 -10.90 -0.47
C ARG A 282 45.54 -11.95 -1.37
N PRO A 283 44.79 -12.64 -2.24
CA PRO A 283 44.92 -12.26 -3.65
C PRO A 283 43.60 -12.10 -4.42
N ARG A 284 43.72 -11.30 -5.48
CA ARG A 284 42.72 -10.84 -6.44
C ARG A 284 42.28 -11.95 -7.41
N ALA A 285 41.04 -11.88 -7.88
CA ALA A 285 40.62 -12.39 -9.18
C ALA A 285 39.84 -11.30 -9.94
N ALA A 286 40.01 -11.29 -11.27
CA ALA A 286 39.93 -10.13 -12.13
C ALA A 286 38.51 -9.79 -12.63
N CYS A 287 38.22 -8.49 -12.68
CA CYS A 287 37.12 -7.88 -13.42
C CYS A 287 37.63 -7.50 -14.83
N GLY A 288 36.96 -8.02 -15.86
CA GLY A 288 37.17 -7.61 -17.25
C GLY A 288 36.40 -6.33 -17.58
N ARG A 289 37.13 -5.28 -17.97
CA ARG A 289 36.57 -4.06 -18.56
C ARG A 289 36.22 -4.30 -20.03
N ARG A 290 35.07 -3.76 -20.48
CA ARG A 290 34.94 -3.15 -21.80
C ARG A 290 34.45 -1.72 -21.64
N ARG A 291 35.29 -0.81 -22.14
CA ARG A 291 35.00 0.55 -22.68
C ARG A 291 34.47 0.39 -24.11
N ASP A 292 33.82 1.32 -24.80
CA ASP A 292 33.41 2.72 -24.65
C ASP A 292 32.27 2.94 -25.69
N ASP A 293 31.76 4.18 -25.76
CA ASP A 293 30.93 4.85 -26.79
C ASP A 293 29.56 5.26 -26.23
N GLY A 294 29.14 6.52 -26.16
CA GLY A 294 29.68 7.79 -26.64
C GLY A 294 28.72 8.92 -26.25
N GLU A 295 29.24 10.14 -26.26
CA GLU A 295 28.67 11.40 -25.78
C GLU A 295 27.31 11.83 -26.37
N ALA A 296 26.45 12.40 -25.50
CA ALA A 296 25.61 13.61 -25.70
C ALA A 296 24.78 13.76 -24.40
N LEU A 297 24.68 14.85 -23.66
CA LEU A 297 24.49 16.25 -24.05
C LEU A 297 24.74 17.10 -22.77
N ARG A 298 25.70 18.02 -22.79
CA ARG A 298 25.90 19.07 -21.77
C ARG A 298 25.52 20.42 -22.37
N ALA A 299 24.46 21.03 -21.87
CA ALA A 299 24.10 22.47 -21.91
C ALA A 299 22.60 22.53 -21.55
N LEU A 300 22.04 23.38 -20.70
CA LEU A 300 22.44 24.61 -20.02
C LEU A 300 21.84 24.55 -18.60
N LEU A 301 22.32 25.36 -17.67
CA LEU A 301 21.49 26.19 -16.76
C LEU A 301 22.43 27.00 -15.84
N HIS A 302 22.51 28.31 -16.06
CA HIS A 302 22.97 29.27 -15.07
C HIS A 302 21.82 29.57 -14.08
N PRO A 303 22.12 29.80 -12.79
CA PRO A 303 21.10 30.10 -11.79
C PRO A 303 20.72 31.59 -11.82
N GLY A 304 19.43 31.87 -11.96
CA GLY A 304 18.84 33.19 -11.80
C GLY A 304 17.99 33.22 -10.52
N ASP A 305 18.35 34.12 -9.61
CA ASP A 305 17.70 34.42 -8.35
C ASP A 305 16.19 34.66 -8.47
N ALA A 306 15.43 34.04 -7.56
CA ALA A 306 14.14 34.56 -7.12
C ALA A 306 13.93 34.22 -5.63
N ARG A 307 14.22 35.20 -4.77
CA ARG A 307 13.76 35.23 -3.37
C ARG A 307 12.35 35.84 -3.32
N CYS A 308 11.45 35.23 -2.55
CA CYS A 308 10.50 35.90 -1.63
C CYS A 308 9.48 34.88 -1.06
N PRO A 309 8.79 35.16 0.06
CA PRO A 309 9.30 35.63 1.33
C PRO A 309 8.84 34.73 2.51
N ARG A 310 9.58 34.80 3.63
CA ARG A 310 9.08 34.39 4.94
C ARG A 310 8.00 35.38 5.40
N GLY A 311 6.90 34.86 5.91
CA GLY A 311 5.88 35.65 6.61
C GLY A 311 4.92 34.78 7.42
N GLN A 312 5.13 34.79 8.74
CA GLN A 312 4.12 34.80 9.83
C GLN A 312 3.00 33.74 9.76
N GLY A 313 2.93 32.73 10.64
CA GLY A 313 2.89 32.84 12.09
C GLY A 313 1.43 32.95 12.56
N LEU A 314 0.80 31.84 12.94
CA LEU A 314 -0.42 31.84 13.76
C LEU A 314 -0.50 30.55 14.59
N HIS A 315 -0.35 30.77 15.90
CA HIS A 315 -0.63 29.85 17.00
C HIS A 315 -2.14 29.78 17.29
N GLY A 316 -2.59 28.63 17.81
CA GLY A 316 -3.87 28.45 18.51
C GLY A 316 -4.87 27.60 17.71
N LEU A 317 -5.54 26.58 18.24
CA LEU A 317 -5.78 26.15 19.61
C LEU A 317 -6.03 24.63 19.59
N LEU A 318 -5.30 23.90 20.44
CA LEU A 318 -5.67 22.56 20.88
C LEU A 318 -6.62 22.73 22.08
N HIS A 319 -7.81 22.11 22.03
CA HIS A 319 -8.55 21.74 23.24
C HIS A 319 -9.22 20.36 23.05
N PRO A 320 -9.40 19.60 24.15
CA PRO A 320 -9.37 18.15 24.13
C PRO A 320 -10.76 17.48 24.09
N CYS A 321 -10.75 16.28 23.50
CA CYS A 321 -11.53 15.09 23.82
C CYS A 321 -12.63 15.22 24.89
N GLN A 322 -13.89 15.32 24.47
CA GLN A 322 -15.05 15.13 25.35
C GLN A 322 -15.46 13.65 25.37
N LYS A 323 -15.37 13.09 26.58
CA LYS A 323 -15.90 11.78 26.99
C LYS A 323 -17.41 11.71 26.70
N HIS A 324 -17.85 10.69 25.98
CA HIS A 324 -19.28 10.34 25.93
C HIS A 324 -19.67 9.46 27.12
N ARG A 325 -20.67 9.94 27.86
CA ARG A 325 -21.40 9.25 28.92
C ARG A 325 -22.34 8.21 28.29
N VAL A 326 -22.36 7.02 28.88
CA VAL A 326 -23.43 6.02 28.71
C VAL A 326 -24.62 6.45 29.59
N PRO A 327 -25.88 6.36 29.14
CA PRO A 327 -27.04 6.52 30.02
C PRO A 327 -27.41 5.19 30.68
N ASP A 328 -27.49 5.22 32.02
CA ASP A 328 -28.21 4.25 32.85
C ASP A 328 -29.71 4.28 32.53
N HIS A 329 -30.32 3.11 32.35
CA HIS A 329 -31.75 2.92 32.56
C HIS A 329 -31.97 1.94 33.70
N HIS A 330 -32.40 2.49 34.83
CA HIS A 330 -32.87 1.79 36.00
C HIS A 330 -34.20 1.07 35.72
N GLU A 331 -34.30 -0.10 36.34
CA GLU A 331 -35.46 -0.95 36.59
C GLU A 331 -36.75 -0.19 36.98
N ARG A 332 -37.89 -0.75 36.57
CA ARG A 332 -39.07 -0.97 37.43
C ARG A 332 -40.14 -1.82 36.73
N GLY A 333 -40.57 -2.89 37.41
CA GLY A 333 -41.97 -3.36 37.38
C GLY A 333 -42.28 -4.74 36.81
N ARG A 334 -42.22 -5.77 37.66
CA ARG A 334 -43.17 -6.93 37.70
C ARG A 334 -43.93 -6.82 39.04
N PRO A 335 -45.22 -7.23 39.14
CA PRO A 335 -45.68 -8.64 39.11
C PRO A 335 -47.00 -8.80 38.32
N ASP A 336 -47.66 -9.95 38.10
CA ASP A 336 -47.94 -11.12 38.94
C ASP A 336 -48.35 -12.37 38.13
N HIS A 337 -48.48 -13.48 38.85
CA HIS A 337 -48.77 -14.87 38.47
C HIS A 337 -50.10 -15.19 37.76
N ASP A 338 -50.11 -16.28 36.96
CA ASP A 338 -51.04 -17.44 37.03
C ASP A 338 -50.75 -18.43 35.88
N ALA A 339 -50.24 -19.64 36.15
CA ALA A 339 -50.95 -20.90 36.39
C ALA A 339 -51.08 -21.79 35.12
N HIS A 340 -50.41 -22.96 35.17
CA HIS A 340 -50.50 -24.14 34.29
C HIS A 340 -51.91 -24.79 34.29
N PRO A 341 -52.28 -25.79 33.43
CA PRO A 341 -51.44 -26.90 32.89
C PRO A 341 -51.72 -27.32 31.41
N GLY A 342 -51.03 -28.39 30.97
CA GLY A 342 -50.98 -28.97 29.62
C GLY A 342 -52.28 -29.61 29.10
N PRO A 343 -52.27 -30.66 28.23
CA PRO A 343 -51.27 -31.73 28.09
C PRO A 343 -50.27 -31.59 26.93
#